data_AF-A0A0D6KSZ9-F1
#
_entry.id   AF-A0A0D6KSZ9-F1
#
_cell.length_a   1.000
_cell.length_b   1.000
_cell.length_c   1.000
_cell.angle_alpha   90.00
_cell.angle_beta   90.00
_cell.angle_gamma   90.00
#
_symmetry.space_group_name_H-M   'P 1'
#
loop_
_entity.id
_entity.type
_entity.pdbx_description
1 polymer ?
#
loop_
_entity_poly.entity_id
_entity_poly.type
_entity_poly.pdbx_seq_one_letter_code
_entity_poly.pdbx_strand_id
1 'polypeptide(L)'
;MSEYLAGNKPTIEQLNQWIEFFHANGFLVIDNVLTPEQCELLRNDLDAAIKQTEGKNYHQSKKIMKRMFEHSQNNLNLFALEPIVTFAEHLIGEANGIGYSMNDGIPNANVIHVIHNNSFKIPAETDGLAKNAWHQDDTPHVISLDGKPLTNIRLNVLAFTVNYYLTDVLSEENGPTQVIPGSHLFGKFCNGDISGYEDQIFSCLGAMGSAVCFNNQVWHRGSRNSSAITRYITQITYAKRLVGHKYAPFMNYQMPIYCYEGADERLKQLLGFLPNGAYG
;
A
#
# COMPACT_ATOMS: atom_id res chain seq x y z
N MET A 1 -26.07 -10.46 -0.32
CA MET A 1 -24.83 -10.28 -1.10
C MET A 1 -24.02 -9.24 -0.35
N SER A 2 -22.77 -9.53 0.00
CA SER A 2 -21.90 -8.51 0.60
C SER A 2 -21.77 -7.37 -0.40
N GLU A 3 -22.03 -6.14 0.04
CA GLU A 3 -21.92 -4.96 -0.81
C GLU A 3 -20.44 -4.61 -0.98
N TYR A 4 -19.97 -4.51 -2.22
CA TYR A 4 -18.60 -4.11 -2.53
C TYR A 4 -18.46 -2.59 -2.39
N LEU A 5 -17.33 -2.13 -1.86
CA LEU A 5 -17.10 -0.73 -1.56
C LEU A 5 -16.58 0.07 -2.75
N ALA A 6 -16.11 -0.58 -3.83
CA ALA A 6 -15.57 0.08 -5.02
C ALA A 6 -16.49 1.20 -5.53
N GLY A 7 -15.96 2.42 -5.58
CA GLY A 7 -16.68 3.60 -6.08
C GLY A 7 -17.58 4.29 -5.04
N ASN A 8 -17.71 3.74 -3.84
CA ASN A 8 -18.48 4.33 -2.75
C ASN A 8 -17.56 4.98 -1.71
N LYS A 9 -17.86 6.23 -1.35
CA LYS A 9 -17.15 6.93 -0.27
C LYS A 9 -17.52 6.34 1.09
N PRO A 10 -16.58 6.25 2.05
CA PRO A 10 -16.91 5.84 3.41
C PRO A 10 -17.76 6.92 4.10
N THR A 11 -18.56 6.50 5.07
CA THR A 11 -19.20 7.45 6.00
C THR A 11 -18.13 8.13 6.88
N ILE A 12 -18.42 9.30 7.43
CA ILE A 12 -17.49 10.03 8.30
C ILE A 12 -17.12 9.18 9.53
N GLU A 13 -18.11 8.50 10.11
CA GLU A 13 -17.93 7.65 11.27
C GLU A 13 -17.02 6.46 10.95
N GLN A 14 -17.25 5.78 9.82
CA GLN A 14 -16.43 4.65 9.37
C GLN A 14 -14.99 5.10 9.06
N LEU A 15 -14.84 6.23 8.37
CA LEU A 15 -13.55 6.80 8.04
C LEU A 15 -12.73 7.13 9.29
N ASN A 16 -13.37 7.76 10.29
CA ASN A 16 -12.71 8.06 11.57
C ASN A 16 -12.29 6.79 12.31
N GLN A 17 -13.14 5.76 12.34
CA GLN A 17 -12.78 4.47 12.93
C GLN A 17 -11.57 3.84 12.26
N TRP A 18 -11.51 3.87 10.93
CA TRP A 18 -10.37 3.37 10.16
C TRP A 18 -9.09 4.13 10.46
N ILE A 19 -9.14 5.47 10.51
CA ILE A 19 -7.98 6.32 10.80
C ILE A 19 -7.46 6.07 12.22
N GLU A 20 -8.35 6.05 13.22
CA GLU A 20 -7.96 5.80 14.62
C GLU A 20 -7.37 4.40 14.79
N PHE A 21 -7.99 3.38 14.17
CA PHE A 21 -7.45 2.02 14.18
C PHE A 21 -6.07 1.94 13.55
N PHE A 22 -5.88 2.59 12.39
CA PHE A 22 -4.61 2.60 11.68
C PHE A 22 -3.52 3.31 12.50
N HIS A 23 -3.83 4.43 13.16
CA HIS A 23 -2.85 5.10 14.03
C HIS A 23 -2.45 4.27 15.24
N ALA A 24 -3.41 3.56 15.85
CA ALA A 24 -3.14 2.72 17.01
C ALA A 24 -2.33 1.46 16.63
N ASN A 25 -2.64 0.83 15.50
CA ASN A 25 -2.13 -0.50 15.16
C ASN A 25 -1.09 -0.51 14.03
N GLY A 26 -0.99 0.55 13.23
CA GLY A 26 -0.08 0.64 12.09
C GLY A 26 -0.56 -0.10 10.84
N PHE A 27 -1.77 -0.68 10.86
CA PHE A 27 -2.37 -1.38 9.73
C PHE A 27 -3.90 -1.31 9.78
N LEU A 28 -4.56 -1.73 8.71
CA LEU A 28 -6.00 -1.88 8.58
C LEU A 28 -6.33 -2.89 7.47
N VAL A 29 -7.28 -3.79 7.71
CA VAL A 29 -7.85 -4.67 6.68
C VAL A 29 -9.26 -4.19 6.36
N ILE A 30 -9.54 -3.95 5.08
CA ILE A 30 -10.86 -3.54 4.59
C ILE A 30 -11.36 -4.60 3.61
N ASP A 31 -12.41 -5.32 3.99
CA ASP A 31 -13.01 -6.35 3.16
C ASP A 31 -13.84 -5.77 2.01
N ASN A 32 -14.01 -6.55 0.95
CA ASN A 32 -14.91 -6.25 -0.18
C ASN A 32 -14.63 -4.90 -0.86
N VAL A 33 -13.37 -4.45 -0.93
CA VAL A 33 -13.02 -3.20 -1.62
C VAL A 33 -13.18 -3.33 -3.13
N LEU A 34 -12.61 -4.38 -3.73
CA LEU A 34 -12.73 -4.65 -5.17
C LEU A 34 -13.80 -5.71 -5.43
N THR A 35 -14.47 -5.59 -6.58
CA THR A 35 -15.35 -6.66 -7.08
C THR A 35 -14.53 -7.83 -7.63
N PRO A 36 -15.11 -9.05 -7.74
CA PRO A 36 -14.42 -10.19 -8.33
C PRO A 36 -14.00 -9.95 -9.79
N GLU A 37 -14.81 -9.21 -10.54
CA GLU A 37 -14.51 -8.82 -11.93
C GLU A 37 -13.27 -7.92 -12.00
N GLN A 38 -13.17 -6.92 -11.12
CA GLN A 38 -11.97 -6.08 -11.03
C GLN A 38 -10.74 -6.91 -10.66
N CYS A 39 -10.87 -7.85 -9.72
CA CYS A 39 -9.79 -8.75 -9.36
C CYS A 39 -9.34 -9.63 -10.53
N GLU A 40 -10.28 -10.16 -11.32
CA GLU A 40 -9.97 -10.94 -12.52
C GLU A 40 -9.22 -10.11 -13.57
N LEU A 41 -9.69 -8.90 -13.87
CA LEU A 41 -9.02 -7.98 -14.80
C LEU A 41 -7.58 -7.69 -14.36
N LEU A 42 -7.37 -7.36 -13.08
CA LEU A 42 -6.03 -7.06 -12.54
C LEU A 42 -5.08 -8.27 -12.61
N ARG A 43 -5.57 -9.49 -12.40
CA ARG A 43 -4.76 -10.72 -12.56
C ARG A 43 -4.39 -10.95 -14.02
N ASN A 44 -5.36 -10.82 -14.92
CA ASN A 44 -5.14 -11.01 -16.35
C ASN A 44 -4.13 -9.99 -16.90
N ASP A 45 -4.24 -8.74 -16.46
CA ASP A 45 -3.29 -7.67 -16.80
C ASP A 45 -1.88 -7.99 -16.32
N LEU A 46 -1.71 -8.49 -15.09
CA LEU A 46 -0.40 -8.90 -14.58
C LEU A 46 0.19 -10.05 -15.42
N ASP A 47 -0.59 -11.09 -15.70
CA ASP A 47 -0.11 -12.22 -16.49
C ASP A 47 0.23 -11.82 -17.93
N ALA A 48 -0.54 -10.92 -18.54
CA ALA A 48 -0.24 -10.34 -19.85
C ALA A 48 1.05 -9.51 -19.84
N ALA A 49 1.23 -8.63 -18.85
CA ALA A 49 2.42 -7.78 -18.73
C ALA A 49 3.69 -8.61 -18.50
N ILE A 50 3.63 -9.65 -17.67
CA ILE A 50 4.75 -10.58 -17.47
C ILE A 50 5.08 -11.30 -18.78
N LYS A 51 4.08 -11.84 -19.48
CA LYS A 51 4.28 -12.56 -20.74
C LYS A 51 4.91 -11.66 -21.82
N GLN A 52 4.45 -10.41 -21.93
CA GLN A 52 5.00 -9.44 -22.87
C GLN A 52 6.46 -9.10 -22.56
N THR A 53 6.80 -8.94 -21.28
CA THR A 53 8.16 -8.56 -20.84
C THR A 53 9.16 -9.71 -21.00
N GLU A 54 8.74 -10.95 -20.76
CA GLU A 54 9.66 -12.11 -20.74
C GLU A 54 9.78 -12.84 -22.09
N GLY A 55 8.82 -12.68 -23.00
CA GLY A 55 8.85 -13.30 -24.31
C GLY A 55 9.05 -14.82 -24.24
N LYS A 56 10.07 -15.35 -24.95
CA LYS A 56 10.39 -16.80 -24.99
C LYS A 56 11.04 -17.35 -23.72
N ASN A 57 11.44 -16.49 -22.77
CA ASN A 57 12.10 -16.87 -21.51
C ASN A 57 11.11 -16.86 -20.32
N TYR A 58 9.80 -16.99 -20.59
CA TYR A 58 8.80 -17.07 -19.54
C TYR A 58 9.02 -18.31 -18.66
N HIS A 59 9.25 -18.07 -17.37
CA HIS A 59 9.40 -19.13 -16.37
C HIS A 59 8.38 -18.94 -15.24
N GLN A 60 7.85 -20.05 -14.69
CA GLN A 60 6.92 -20.07 -13.55
C GLN A 60 7.60 -19.70 -12.20
N SER A 61 8.50 -18.72 -12.17
CA SER A 61 9.10 -18.23 -10.93
C SER A 61 8.26 -17.11 -10.30
N LYS A 62 8.57 -16.71 -9.06
CA LYS A 62 7.99 -15.50 -8.45
C LYS A 62 8.26 -14.31 -9.36
N LYS A 63 7.20 -13.60 -9.78
CA LYS A 63 7.31 -12.44 -10.67
C LYS A 63 6.71 -11.22 -10.02
N ILE A 64 7.45 -10.12 -10.11
CA ILE A 64 7.01 -8.79 -9.77
C ILE A 64 7.08 -7.95 -11.05
N MET A 65 5.97 -7.33 -11.40
CA MET A 65 5.92 -6.34 -12.46
C MET A 65 5.82 -4.95 -11.83
N LYS A 66 6.75 -4.08 -12.21
CA LYS A 66 6.82 -2.73 -11.67
C LYS A 66 6.04 -1.77 -12.55
N ARG A 67 5.51 -0.70 -11.96
CA ARG A 67 4.81 0.38 -12.68
C ARG A 67 3.64 -0.15 -13.49
N MET A 68 2.82 -0.99 -12.86
CA MET A 68 1.70 -1.64 -13.55
C MET A 68 0.68 -0.64 -14.11
N PHE A 69 0.61 0.58 -13.57
CA PHE A 69 -0.17 1.68 -14.14
C PHE A 69 0.25 2.06 -15.57
N GLU A 70 1.50 1.82 -15.98
CA GLU A 70 1.95 1.99 -17.37
C GLU A 70 1.51 0.83 -18.28
N HIS A 71 1.08 -0.30 -17.71
CA HIS A 71 0.78 -1.52 -18.46
C HIS A 71 -0.69 -1.94 -18.35
N SER A 72 -1.47 -1.28 -17.50
CA SER A 72 -2.82 -1.68 -17.13
C SER A 72 -3.63 -0.45 -16.69
N GLN A 73 -4.65 -0.12 -17.49
CA GLN A 73 -5.62 0.91 -17.12
C GLN A 73 -6.33 0.54 -15.80
N ASN A 74 -6.56 -0.75 -15.56
CA ASN A 74 -7.17 -1.21 -14.31
C ASN A 74 -6.29 -0.90 -13.10
N ASN A 75 -4.96 -1.05 -13.21
CA ASN A 75 -4.03 -0.66 -12.15
C ASN A 75 -3.96 0.86 -11.97
N LEU A 76 -4.00 1.63 -13.06
CA LEU A 76 -4.06 3.09 -12.99
C LEU A 76 -5.34 3.57 -12.28
N ASN A 77 -6.48 2.95 -12.57
CA ASN A 77 -7.77 3.29 -11.96
C ASN A 77 -7.76 3.10 -10.42
N LEU A 78 -6.93 2.20 -9.89
CA LEU A 78 -6.81 1.99 -8.45
C LEU A 78 -6.27 3.22 -7.70
N PHE A 79 -5.60 4.16 -8.38
CA PHE A 79 -5.00 5.33 -7.72
C PHE A 79 -6.07 6.22 -7.09
N ALA A 80 -7.20 6.39 -7.78
CA ALA A 80 -8.33 7.19 -7.35
C ALA A 80 -9.53 6.34 -6.89
N LEU A 81 -9.30 5.06 -6.54
CA LEU A 81 -10.38 4.15 -6.15
C LEU A 81 -10.95 4.49 -4.78
N GLU A 82 -12.24 4.79 -4.72
CA GLU A 82 -12.99 4.86 -3.46
C GLU A 82 -13.25 3.44 -2.90
N PRO A 83 -13.19 3.25 -1.57
CA PRO A 83 -13.01 4.26 -0.52
C PRO A 83 -11.55 4.58 -0.17
N ILE A 84 -10.59 3.93 -0.83
CA ILE A 84 -9.16 3.95 -0.44
C ILE A 84 -8.52 5.32 -0.65
N VAL A 85 -8.84 6.00 -1.75
CA VAL A 85 -8.29 7.35 -2.01
C VAL A 85 -8.77 8.37 -0.97
N THR A 86 -10.05 8.35 -0.57
CA THR A 86 -10.54 9.20 0.51
C THR A 86 -9.88 8.81 1.84
N PHE A 87 -9.76 7.52 2.14
CA PHE A 87 -9.00 7.10 3.32
C PHE A 87 -7.56 7.65 3.31
N ALA A 88 -6.86 7.61 2.17
CA ALA A 88 -5.51 8.13 2.02
C ALA A 88 -5.42 9.65 2.23
N GLU A 89 -6.36 10.41 1.65
CA GLU A 89 -6.42 11.87 1.73
C GLU A 89 -6.59 12.33 3.19
N HIS A 90 -7.48 11.68 3.95
CA HIS A 90 -7.69 12.03 5.34
C HIS A 90 -6.57 11.51 6.26
N LEU A 91 -6.09 10.28 6.05
CA LEU A 91 -5.03 9.67 6.87
C LEU A 91 -3.71 10.45 6.80
N ILE A 92 -3.31 10.92 5.61
CA ILE A 92 -2.05 11.66 5.43
C ILE A 92 -2.29 13.18 5.54
N GLY A 93 -3.39 13.65 4.94
CA GLY A 93 -3.67 15.07 4.76
C GLY A 93 -4.30 15.76 5.96
N GLU A 94 -5.01 15.03 6.82
CA GLU A 94 -5.79 15.62 7.93
C GLU A 94 -5.47 15.03 9.31
N ALA A 95 -4.78 13.89 9.41
CA ALA A 95 -4.77 13.10 10.64
C ALA A 95 -3.92 13.65 11.83
N ASN A 96 -3.27 14.80 11.68
CA ASN A 96 -2.43 15.39 12.75
C ASN A 96 -3.19 16.31 13.74
N GLY A 97 -4.52 16.22 13.85
CA GLY A 97 -5.32 16.96 14.83
C GLY A 97 -5.62 18.40 14.39
N ILE A 98 -5.29 19.42 15.22
CA ILE A 98 -5.30 20.86 14.85
C ILE A 98 -4.18 21.19 13.84
N GLY A 99 -3.71 20.18 13.13
CA GLY A 99 -2.85 20.31 11.98
C GLY A 99 -3.65 21.00 10.88
N TYR A 100 -2.98 21.93 10.27
CA TYR A 100 -3.44 22.71 9.15
C TYR A 100 -4.28 21.91 8.12
N SER A 101 -5.47 22.41 7.75
CA SER A 101 -6.22 21.93 6.58
C SER A 101 -5.29 21.79 5.36
N MET A 102 -5.72 21.11 4.29
CA MET A 102 -5.03 21.17 2.99
C MET A 102 -4.70 22.64 2.57
N ASN A 103 -5.50 23.59 3.07
CA ASN A 103 -5.37 25.02 2.82
C ASN A 103 -4.65 25.82 3.92
N ASP A 104 -4.36 25.24 5.08
CA ASP A 104 -3.64 25.97 6.13
C ASP A 104 -2.14 25.59 6.13
N GLY A 105 -1.29 26.39 6.78
CA GLY A 105 0.16 26.12 6.85
C GLY A 105 0.88 26.38 5.53
N ILE A 106 1.93 25.61 5.22
CA ILE A 106 2.61 25.71 3.91
C ILE A 106 1.66 25.14 2.85
N PRO A 107 1.26 25.93 1.83
CA PRO A 107 0.34 25.47 0.81
C PRO A 107 0.78 24.13 0.23
N ASN A 108 -0.18 23.20 0.12
CA ASN A 108 0.02 21.88 -0.47
C ASN A 108 0.93 20.93 0.32
N ALA A 109 1.35 21.26 1.54
CA ALA A 109 2.20 20.37 2.35
C ALA A 109 1.53 19.01 2.66
N ASN A 110 0.19 19.00 2.70
CA ASN A 110 -0.64 17.85 3.00
C ASN A 110 -1.20 17.14 1.76
N VAL A 111 -0.81 17.59 0.56
CA VAL A 111 -1.14 16.90 -0.69
C VAL A 111 -0.56 15.48 -0.66
N ILE A 112 -1.33 14.54 -1.18
CA ILE A 112 -0.91 13.14 -1.34
C ILE A 112 -0.70 12.80 -2.81
N HIS A 113 0.11 11.78 -3.04
CA HIS A 113 0.30 11.15 -4.34
C HIS A 113 0.64 9.66 -4.22
N VAL A 114 0.71 8.97 -5.34
CA VAL A 114 1.14 7.57 -5.42
C VAL A 114 2.61 7.51 -5.84
N ILE A 115 3.44 6.84 -5.03
CA ILE A 115 4.89 6.72 -5.27
C ILE A 115 5.33 5.33 -5.70
N HIS A 116 4.40 4.37 -5.71
CA HIS A 116 4.68 2.97 -6.00
C HIS A 116 3.40 2.28 -6.47
N ASN A 117 3.50 1.54 -7.58
CA ASN A 117 2.50 0.57 -7.99
C ASN A 117 3.19 -0.62 -8.65
N ASN A 118 3.16 -1.76 -7.97
CA ASN A 118 3.68 -3.02 -8.47
C ASN A 118 2.61 -4.10 -8.31
N SER A 119 2.58 -5.08 -9.20
CA SER A 119 1.78 -6.29 -8.98
C SER A 119 2.68 -7.51 -9.04
N PHE A 120 2.34 -8.53 -8.26
CA PHE A 120 3.14 -9.74 -8.17
C PHE A 120 2.28 -10.95 -7.85
N LYS A 121 2.83 -12.11 -8.19
CA LYS A 121 2.25 -13.41 -7.85
C LYS A 121 3.24 -14.26 -7.06
N ILE A 122 2.74 -14.90 -6.01
CA ILE A 122 3.48 -15.80 -5.14
C ILE A 122 2.96 -17.23 -5.41
N PRO A 123 3.70 -18.05 -6.16
CA PRO A 123 3.30 -19.42 -6.45
C PRO A 123 3.05 -20.25 -5.18
N ALA A 124 2.26 -21.32 -5.34
CA ALA A 124 2.06 -22.36 -4.34
C ALA A 124 3.41 -22.90 -3.85
N GLU A 125 3.48 -23.27 -2.56
CA GLU A 125 4.68 -23.82 -1.93
C GLU A 125 5.94 -22.96 -2.06
N THR A 126 5.79 -21.63 -2.05
CA THR A 126 6.93 -20.71 -2.08
C THR A 126 6.87 -19.64 -1.01
N ASP A 127 8.05 -19.18 -0.62
CA ASP A 127 8.21 -18.06 0.31
C ASP A 127 7.53 -16.78 -0.22
N GLY A 128 7.20 -15.83 0.65
CA GLY A 128 6.84 -14.48 0.23
C GLY A 128 7.99 -13.75 -0.47
N LEU A 129 7.77 -12.46 -0.74
CA LEU A 129 8.86 -11.55 -1.12
C LEU A 129 9.85 -11.40 0.05
N ALA A 130 11.06 -10.91 -0.25
CA ALA A 130 12.14 -10.73 0.72
C ALA A 130 12.45 -11.98 1.58
N LYS A 131 12.19 -13.20 1.06
CA LYS A 131 12.36 -14.47 1.77
C LYS A 131 11.66 -14.50 3.15
N ASN A 132 10.48 -13.88 3.23
CA ASN A 132 9.67 -13.79 4.45
C ASN A 132 10.31 -12.98 5.59
N ALA A 133 11.36 -12.20 5.31
CA ALA A 133 12.01 -11.42 6.34
C ALA A 133 11.03 -10.37 6.93
N TRP A 134 11.02 -10.27 8.25
CA TRP A 134 10.39 -9.15 8.95
C TRP A 134 11.16 -7.88 8.68
N HIS A 135 10.46 -6.82 8.28
CA HIS A 135 11.05 -5.54 7.94
C HIS A 135 10.06 -4.40 8.16
N GLN A 136 10.56 -3.19 7.98
CA GLN A 136 9.81 -1.96 7.74
C GLN A 136 10.27 -1.39 6.40
N ASP A 137 9.42 -0.62 5.71
CA ASP A 137 9.66 -0.19 4.33
C ASP A 137 10.68 0.96 4.21
N ASP A 138 11.00 1.60 5.34
CA ASP A 138 12.04 2.62 5.46
C ASP A 138 12.64 2.57 6.87
N THR A 139 13.76 3.27 7.08
CA THR A 139 14.35 3.48 8.41
C THR A 139 13.34 4.09 9.40
N PRO A 140 13.52 3.86 10.72
CA PRO A 140 12.65 4.44 11.74
C PRO A 140 12.58 5.97 11.62
N HIS A 141 11.37 6.51 11.48
CA HIS A 141 11.16 7.96 11.49
C HIS A 141 11.56 8.60 12.82
N VAL A 142 11.43 7.83 13.91
CA VAL A 142 11.77 8.24 15.28
C VAL A 142 12.48 7.07 15.97
N ILE A 143 13.57 7.37 16.68
CA ILE A 143 14.29 6.42 17.52
C ILE A 143 14.07 6.80 18.98
N SER A 144 13.67 5.82 19.80
CA SER A 144 13.59 5.96 21.25
C SER A 144 14.98 5.87 21.87
N LEU A 145 15.43 6.96 22.48
CA LEU A 145 16.78 7.05 23.05
C LEU A 145 16.93 6.26 24.35
N ASP A 146 15.83 5.98 25.05
CA ASP A 146 15.82 5.15 26.26
C ASP A 146 15.38 3.70 26.00
N GLY A 147 15.15 3.36 24.73
CA GLY A 147 14.76 2.03 24.27
C GLY A 147 13.31 1.64 24.55
N LYS A 148 12.49 2.54 25.11
CA LYS A 148 11.07 2.26 25.39
C LYS A 148 10.17 2.60 24.19
N PRO A 149 9.04 1.91 24.01
CA PRO A 149 8.05 2.30 23.01
C PRO A 149 7.57 3.75 23.19
N LEU A 150 7.20 4.38 22.09
CA LEU A 150 6.72 5.75 22.01
C LEU A 150 5.24 5.78 22.40
N THR A 151 4.92 6.32 23.58
CA THR A 151 3.55 6.24 24.15
C THR A 151 2.75 7.53 24.09
N ASN A 152 3.39 8.68 23.86
CA ASN A 152 2.72 9.99 23.85
C ASN A 152 2.98 10.76 22.54
N ILE A 153 2.87 10.05 21.42
CA ILE A 153 2.98 10.63 20.09
C ILE A 153 1.87 10.09 19.19
N ARG A 154 1.46 10.90 18.21
CA ARG A 154 0.84 10.40 16.98
C ARG A 154 1.88 10.50 15.87
N LEU A 155 2.28 9.34 15.34
CA LEU A 155 3.24 9.32 14.24
C LEU A 155 2.54 9.80 12.96
N ASN A 156 3.11 10.84 12.34
CA ASN A 156 2.65 11.33 11.05
C ASN A 156 2.88 10.25 9.98
N VAL A 157 1.84 9.91 9.20
CA VAL A 157 1.93 8.91 8.15
C VAL A 157 2.55 9.56 6.92
N LEU A 158 3.85 9.30 6.69
CA LEU A 158 4.55 9.81 5.50
C LEU A 158 4.24 8.98 4.26
N ALA A 159 4.05 7.67 4.43
CA ALA A 159 3.58 6.77 3.40
C ALA A 159 2.86 5.57 4.02
N PHE A 160 1.89 5.02 3.29
CA PHE A 160 1.33 3.71 3.60
C PHE A 160 1.06 2.92 2.32
N THR A 161 1.17 1.62 2.45
CA THR A 161 1.01 0.67 1.36
C THR A 161 -0.35 0.00 1.47
N VAL A 162 -0.99 -0.23 0.32
CA VAL A 162 -2.21 -1.02 0.16
C VAL A 162 -1.88 -2.23 -0.68
N ASN A 163 -2.03 -3.42 -0.10
CA ASN A 163 -2.02 -4.69 -0.81
C ASN A 163 -3.46 -5.12 -1.08
N TYR A 164 -3.88 -5.09 -2.35
CA TYR A 164 -5.15 -5.66 -2.77
C TYR A 164 -4.99 -7.15 -3.04
N TYR A 165 -5.78 -7.97 -2.34
CA TYR A 165 -5.82 -9.41 -2.58
C TYR A 165 -6.66 -9.71 -3.81
N LEU A 166 -6.02 -10.24 -4.86
CA LEU A 166 -6.69 -10.63 -6.11
C LEU A 166 -7.04 -12.11 -6.15
N THR A 167 -6.78 -12.81 -5.06
CA THR A 167 -7.13 -14.20 -4.76
C THR A 167 -7.48 -14.29 -3.29
N ASP A 168 -8.28 -15.27 -2.92
CA ASP A 168 -8.64 -15.54 -1.53
C ASP A 168 -7.41 -15.80 -0.64
N VAL A 169 -7.38 -15.14 0.51
CA VAL A 169 -6.38 -15.31 1.58
C VAL A 169 -7.14 -15.54 2.87
N LEU A 170 -7.79 -16.71 2.96
CA LEU A 170 -8.73 -17.04 4.03
C LEU A 170 -8.08 -17.80 5.19
N SER A 171 -6.81 -18.16 5.04
CA SER A 171 -6.02 -18.88 6.03
C SER A 171 -4.55 -18.46 5.98
N GLU A 172 -3.79 -18.79 7.03
CA GLU A 172 -2.35 -18.52 7.07
C GLU A 172 -1.58 -19.29 5.99
N GLU A 173 -2.08 -20.44 5.57
CA GLU A 173 -1.47 -21.24 4.50
C GLU A 173 -1.43 -20.49 3.17
N ASN A 174 -2.38 -19.57 2.92
CA ASN A 174 -2.40 -18.76 1.70
C ASN A 174 -1.28 -17.70 1.67
N GLY A 175 -0.47 -17.61 2.73
CA GLY A 175 0.67 -16.72 2.83
C GLY A 175 0.28 -15.25 2.97
N PRO A 176 -0.58 -14.84 3.92
CA PRO A 176 -1.00 -13.45 4.09
C PRO A 176 0.18 -12.50 4.35
N THR A 177 -0.10 -11.20 4.20
CA THR A 177 0.71 -10.19 4.86
C THR A 177 0.54 -10.38 6.37
N GLN A 178 1.66 -10.42 7.09
CA GLN A 178 1.67 -10.46 8.55
C GLN A 178 2.28 -9.18 9.09
N VAL A 179 1.76 -8.71 10.22
CA VAL A 179 2.21 -7.50 10.92
C VAL A 179 2.43 -7.79 12.40
N ILE A 180 3.25 -6.97 13.06
CA ILE A 180 3.22 -6.80 14.51
C ILE A 180 2.45 -5.51 14.82
N PRO A 181 1.18 -5.58 15.25
CA PRO A 181 0.39 -4.40 15.55
C PRO A 181 1.10 -3.45 16.53
N GLY A 182 1.09 -2.14 16.25
CA GLY A 182 1.71 -1.12 17.12
C GLY A 182 3.24 -0.97 16.97
N SER A 183 3.89 -1.85 16.20
CA SER A 183 5.36 -1.82 16.05
C SER A 183 5.92 -0.56 15.40
N HIS A 184 5.12 0.20 14.66
CA HIS A 184 5.48 1.54 14.17
C HIS A 184 5.79 2.54 15.28
N LEU A 185 5.39 2.23 16.53
CA LEU A 185 5.68 3.04 17.73
C LEU A 185 6.75 2.43 18.63
N PHE A 186 7.42 1.34 18.23
CA PHE A 186 8.48 0.76 19.07
C PHE A 186 9.72 1.66 19.18
N GLY A 187 9.90 2.62 18.28
CA GLY A 187 11.04 3.55 18.30
C GLY A 187 12.38 2.86 18.06
N LYS A 188 12.40 1.72 17.37
CA LYS A 188 13.62 0.95 17.05
C LYS A 188 13.48 0.26 15.69
N PHE A 189 14.62 -0.16 15.14
CA PHE A 189 14.68 -0.87 13.86
C PHE A 189 14.06 -2.26 13.94
N CYS A 190 13.35 -2.66 12.89
CA CYS A 190 13.14 -4.08 12.59
C CYS A 190 14.44 -4.68 12.03
N ASN A 191 15.15 -5.47 12.83
CA ASN A 191 16.36 -6.18 12.40
C ASN A 191 16.10 -7.60 11.88
N GLY A 192 14.82 -7.96 11.69
CA GLY A 192 14.38 -9.29 11.26
C GLY A 192 14.14 -10.27 12.41
N ASP A 193 14.59 -9.95 13.63
CA ASP A 193 14.32 -10.72 14.85
C ASP A 193 13.05 -10.20 15.53
N ILE A 194 12.10 -11.10 15.75
CA ILE A 194 10.82 -10.82 16.42
C ILE A 194 10.72 -11.51 17.78
N SER A 195 11.84 -11.95 18.36
CA SER A 195 11.87 -12.58 19.68
C SER A 195 11.16 -11.71 20.72
N GLY A 196 10.15 -12.28 21.38
CA GLY A 196 9.28 -11.59 22.34
C GLY A 196 8.04 -10.92 21.74
N TYR A 197 7.79 -11.10 20.44
CA TYR A 197 6.61 -10.59 19.72
C TYR A 197 5.87 -11.67 18.94
N GLU A 198 6.25 -12.95 19.07
CA GLU A 198 5.69 -14.05 18.30
C GLU A 198 4.18 -14.25 18.55
N ASP A 199 3.72 -13.96 19.76
CA ASP A 199 2.32 -14.01 20.16
C ASP A 199 1.49 -12.83 19.63
N GLN A 200 2.16 -11.79 19.12
CA GLN A 200 1.54 -10.59 18.55
C GLN A 200 1.44 -10.62 17.03
N ILE A 201 1.92 -11.68 16.37
CA ILE A 201 1.82 -11.80 14.91
C ILE A 201 0.34 -11.79 14.52
N PHE A 202 -0.04 -10.80 13.72
CA PHE A 202 -1.37 -10.72 13.14
C PHE A 202 -1.31 -11.07 11.65
N SER A 203 -2.05 -12.11 11.26
CA SER A 203 -2.24 -12.51 9.87
C SER A 203 -3.39 -11.71 9.26
N CYS A 204 -3.07 -10.82 8.31
CA CYS A 204 -4.08 -10.05 7.58
C CYS A 204 -4.82 -10.96 6.58
N LEU A 205 -5.81 -11.70 7.06
CA LEU A 205 -6.68 -12.54 6.23
C LEU A 205 -7.77 -11.69 5.56
N GLY A 206 -8.19 -12.10 4.38
CA GLY A 206 -9.24 -11.42 3.62
C GLY A 206 -9.60 -12.19 2.35
N ALA A 207 -10.86 -12.16 1.97
CA ALA A 207 -11.30 -12.71 0.69
C ALA A 207 -10.73 -11.90 -0.49
N MET A 208 -10.79 -12.47 -1.69
CA MET A 208 -10.53 -11.75 -2.92
C MET A 208 -11.31 -10.42 -2.93
N GLY A 209 -10.58 -9.34 -3.22
CA GLY A 209 -11.08 -7.97 -3.21
C GLY A 209 -10.83 -7.20 -1.91
N SER A 210 -10.25 -7.83 -0.88
CA SER A 210 -9.86 -7.14 0.34
C SER A 210 -8.62 -6.26 0.12
N ALA A 211 -8.55 -5.13 0.82
CA ALA A 211 -7.40 -4.23 0.86
C ALA A 211 -6.72 -4.30 2.23
N VAL A 212 -5.43 -4.66 2.24
CA VAL A 212 -4.59 -4.65 3.43
C VAL A 212 -3.71 -3.41 3.39
N CYS A 213 -4.07 -2.41 4.20
CA CYS A 213 -3.36 -1.15 4.35
C CYS A 213 -2.35 -1.26 5.50
N PHE A 214 -1.11 -0.81 5.34
CA PHE A 214 -0.11 -0.81 6.41
C PHE A 214 0.88 0.35 6.29
N ASN A 215 1.25 0.90 7.43
CA ASN A 215 2.17 2.03 7.55
C ASN A 215 3.57 1.60 7.12
N ASN A 216 4.33 2.47 6.44
CA ASN A 216 5.71 2.16 6.06
C ASN A 216 6.64 1.85 7.26
N GLN A 217 6.23 2.21 8.47
CA GLN A 217 6.96 1.99 9.73
C GLN A 217 6.51 0.75 10.50
N VAL A 218 5.38 0.12 10.16
CA VAL A 218 4.95 -1.10 10.87
C VAL A 218 5.82 -2.27 10.46
N TRP A 219 6.24 -3.08 11.43
CA TRP A 219 6.97 -4.30 11.17
C TRP A 219 6.02 -5.29 10.51
N HIS A 220 6.40 -5.73 9.33
CA HIS A 220 5.58 -6.60 8.51
C HIS A 220 6.42 -7.57 7.67
N ARG A 221 5.75 -8.57 7.10
CA ARG A 221 6.32 -9.48 6.11
C ARG A 221 5.23 -10.05 5.20
N GLY A 222 5.64 -10.54 4.04
CA GLY A 222 4.85 -11.53 3.29
C GLY A 222 5.18 -12.93 3.82
N SER A 223 4.22 -13.63 4.41
CA SER A 223 4.43 -15.01 4.87
C SER A 223 4.48 -16.00 3.70
N ARG A 224 4.82 -17.26 4.01
CA ARG A 224 5.01 -18.32 3.01
C ARG A 224 3.65 -18.72 2.49
N ASN A 225 3.51 -18.79 1.16
CA ASN A 225 2.36 -19.44 0.56
C ASN A 225 2.59 -20.96 0.60
N SER A 226 1.97 -21.62 1.58
CA SER A 226 1.98 -23.07 1.79
C SER A 226 0.66 -23.70 1.34
N SER A 227 -0.10 -22.98 0.52
CA SER A 227 -1.33 -23.46 -0.09
C SER A 227 -1.09 -23.94 -1.51
N ALA A 228 -2.07 -24.65 -2.08
CA ALA A 228 -2.05 -25.11 -3.46
C ALA A 228 -2.35 -24.02 -4.51
N ILE A 229 -2.68 -22.80 -4.08
CA ILE A 229 -3.15 -21.72 -4.97
C ILE A 229 -2.08 -20.64 -5.06
N THR A 230 -1.85 -20.10 -6.27
CA THR A 230 -0.98 -18.93 -6.44
C THR A 230 -1.67 -17.68 -5.88
N ARG A 231 -1.02 -16.97 -4.96
CA ARG A 231 -1.53 -15.72 -4.42
C ARG A 231 -1.18 -14.55 -5.33
N TYR A 232 -2.19 -13.80 -5.78
CA TYR A 232 -2.01 -12.60 -6.60
C TYR A 232 -2.26 -11.34 -5.78
N ILE A 233 -1.38 -10.34 -5.93
CA ILE A 233 -1.48 -9.05 -5.27
C ILE A 233 -1.20 -7.94 -6.28
N THR A 234 -1.96 -6.86 -6.19
CA THR A 234 -1.51 -5.55 -6.67
C THR A 234 -1.32 -4.60 -5.49
N GLN A 235 -0.21 -3.88 -5.52
CA GLN A 235 0.26 -3.04 -4.43
C GLN A 235 0.32 -1.59 -4.90
N ILE A 236 -0.14 -0.68 -4.05
CA ILE A 236 -0.06 0.78 -4.24
C ILE A 236 0.48 1.40 -2.96
N THR A 237 1.35 2.40 -3.07
CA THR A 237 1.77 3.20 -1.90
C THR A 237 1.36 4.65 -2.09
N TYR A 238 0.51 5.15 -1.21
CA TYR A 238 0.22 6.57 -1.09
C TYR A 238 1.26 7.21 -0.18
N ALA A 239 1.66 8.43 -0.50
CA ALA A 239 2.61 9.18 0.29
C ALA A 239 2.25 10.66 0.37
N LYS A 240 2.80 11.31 1.40
CA LYS A 240 2.77 12.76 1.55
C LYS A 240 3.67 13.39 0.48
N ARG A 241 3.30 14.56 -0.04
CA ARG A 241 4.06 15.35 -1.04
C ARG A 241 5.57 15.43 -0.78
N LEU A 242 5.98 15.48 0.50
CA LEU A 242 7.39 15.54 0.91
C LEU A 242 8.19 14.31 0.45
N VAL A 243 7.55 13.16 0.31
CA VAL A 243 8.18 11.92 -0.15
C VAL A 243 8.31 11.98 -1.68
N GLY A 244 9.53 11.95 -2.19
CA GLY A 244 9.77 12.02 -3.63
C GLY A 244 9.26 10.77 -4.38
N HIS A 245 8.95 10.94 -5.67
CA HIS A 245 8.68 9.81 -6.55
C HIS A 245 9.89 8.88 -6.65
N LYS A 246 9.62 7.57 -6.74
CA LYS A 246 10.63 6.51 -6.82
C LYS A 246 10.87 6.03 -8.26
N TYR A 247 10.68 6.88 -9.26
CA TYR A 247 10.84 6.52 -10.67
C TYR A 247 12.30 6.27 -11.04
N ALA A 248 12.54 5.26 -11.87
CA ALA A 248 13.85 5.00 -12.46
C ALA A 248 13.75 5.07 -13.99
N PRO A 249 14.66 5.77 -14.68
CA PRO A 249 15.73 6.63 -14.13
C PRO A 249 15.20 7.99 -13.61
N PHE A 250 15.55 8.39 -12.39
CA PHE A 250 14.92 9.48 -11.62
C PHE A 250 14.78 10.82 -12.36
N MET A 251 15.88 11.33 -12.93
CA MET A 251 15.91 12.70 -13.49
C MET A 251 15.30 12.83 -14.88
N ASN A 252 15.17 11.73 -15.62
CA ASN A 252 14.75 11.73 -17.02
C ASN A 252 13.60 10.75 -17.29
N TYR A 253 12.93 10.27 -16.24
CA TYR A 253 11.70 9.53 -16.38
C TYR A 253 10.66 10.40 -17.10
N GLN A 254 10.01 9.82 -18.10
CA GLN A 254 8.89 10.42 -18.81
C GLN A 254 7.72 9.47 -18.67
N MET A 255 6.68 9.92 -17.95
CA MET A 255 5.45 9.15 -17.85
C MET A 255 4.83 9.04 -19.25
N PRO A 256 4.40 7.84 -19.69
CA PRO A 256 3.71 7.70 -20.96
C PRO A 256 2.45 8.58 -21.02
N ILE A 257 2.24 9.28 -22.14
CA ILE A 257 1.14 10.26 -22.31
C ILE A 257 -0.22 9.67 -21.95
N TYR A 258 -0.49 8.43 -22.36
CA TYR A 258 -1.77 7.76 -22.08
C TYR A 258 -2.06 7.55 -20.58
N CYS A 259 -1.07 7.69 -19.69
CA CYS A 259 -1.30 7.59 -18.25
C CYS A 259 -1.99 8.85 -17.69
N TYR A 260 -1.83 10.01 -18.31
CA TYR A 260 -2.35 11.28 -17.80
C TYR A 260 -3.18 12.07 -18.83
N GLU A 261 -3.21 11.64 -20.09
CA GLU A 261 -4.10 12.20 -21.11
C GLU A 261 -5.55 11.97 -20.71
N GLY A 262 -6.33 13.06 -20.58
CA GLY A 262 -7.72 13.00 -20.13
C GLY A 262 -7.90 12.78 -18.63
N ALA A 263 -6.82 12.66 -17.84
CA ALA A 263 -6.91 12.57 -16.39
C ALA A 263 -7.50 13.86 -15.79
N ASP A 264 -8.37 13.71 -14.79
CA ASP A 264 -8.85 14.83 -13.98
C ASP A 264 -7.74 15.34 -13.04
N GLU A 265 -8.02 16.47 -12.37
CA GLU A 265 -7.02 17.09 -11.49
C GLU A 265 -6.64 16.20 -10.29
N ARG A 266 -7.57 15.35 -9.80
CA ARG A 266 -7.29 14.43 -8.70
C ARG A 266 -6.32 13.34 -9.13
N LEU A 267 -6.57 12.70 -10.28
CA LEU A 267 -5.69 11.68 -10.82
C LEU A 267 -4.33 12.26 -11.23
N LYS A 268 -4.28 13.46 -11.82
CA LYS A 268 -3.02 14.16 -12.09
C LYS A 268 -2.21 14.39 -10.80
N GLN A 269 -2.83 14.88 -9.74
CA GLN A 269 -2.16 15.03 -8.45
C GLN A 269 -1.60 13.68 -7.96
N LEU A 270 -2.41 12.62 -8.03
CA LEU A 270 -2.01 11.27 -7.61
C LEU A 270 -0.87 10.69 -8.47
N LEU A 271 -0.81 11.05 -9.76
CA LEU A 271 0.28 10.68 -10.67
C LEU A 271 1.56 11.48 -10.45
N GLY A 272 1.50 12.55 -9.65
CA GLY A 272 2.67 13.34 -9.30
C GLY A 272 2.75 14.71 -9.95
N PHE A 273 1.71 15.17 -10.64
CA PHE A 273 1.58 16.56 -11.10
C PHE A 273 1.24 17.44 -9.91
N LEU A 274 2.23 17.58 -9.02
CA LEU A 274 2.10 18.24 -7.74
C LEU A 274 2.23 19.76 -7.88
N PRO A 275 1.58 20.53 -7.00
CA PRO A 275 1.76 21.97 -6.95
C PRO A 275 3.23 22.37 -6.78
N ASN A 276 3.57 23.52 -7.36
CA ASN A 276 4.92 24.04 -7.41
C ASN A 276 5.52 24.29 -6.01
N GLY A 277 6.83 24.12 -5.92
CA GLY A 277 7.59 24.23 -4.67
C GLY A 277 8.41 25.51 -4.59
N ALA A 278 9.45 25.49 -3.76
CA ALA A 278 10.37 26.63 -3.61
C ALA A 278 11.12 27.00 -4.91
N TYR A 279 11.22 26.07 -5.86
CA TYR A 279 11.90 26.26 -7.14
C TYR A 279 10.96 26.63 -8.29
N GLY A 280 9.69 26.93 -7.97
CA GLY A 280 8.67 27.30 -8.93
C GLY A 280 7.95 26.12 -9.55
#